data_AF-A0A4R8TS29-F1
#
_entry.id   AF-A0A4R8TS29-F1
#
_cell.length_a   1.000
_cell.length_b   1.000
_cell.length_c   1.000
_cell.angle_alpha   90.00
_cell.angle_beta   90.00
_cell.angle_gamma   90.00
#
_symmetry.space_group_name_H-M   'P 1'
#
loop_
_entity.id
_entity.type
_entity.pdbx_description
1 polymer ?
#
loop_
_entity_poly.entity_id
_entity_poly.type
_entity_poly.pdbx_seq_one_letter_code
_entity_poly.pdbx_strand_id
1 'polypeptide(L)'
;MPSTIPSPEVRADIIDRLSDLIKAIEAHPAWIPPNPNRGLFHIWDFVNRSRYMLTEVYNIRDGQPVKHPEQIPQQKSGRTGPAAAAESFNDVRTRAVTVDQMISSPRLLTMMGLPQVDYGADVIAKSKAVLDALKRAESAA
;
A
#
# COMPACT_ATOMS: atom_id res chain seq x y z
N MET A 1 -16.46 -8.48 -16.13
CA MET A 1 -15.93 -7.13 -15.89
C MET A 1 -14.55 -7.05 -16.54
N PRO A 2 -14.29 -6.09 -17.43
CA PRO A 2 -12.98 -5.96 -18.10
C PRO A 2 -11.89 -5.63 -17.07
N SER A 3 -10.62 -5.86 -17.43
CA SER A 3 -9.47 -5.91 -16.51
C SER A 3 -9.34 -4.65 -15.64
N THR A 4 -9.65 -4.78 -14.35
CA THR A 4 -9.67 -3.68 -13.36
C THR A 4 -8.30 -3.41 -12.72
N ILE A 5 -7.20 -3.72 -13.41
CA ILE A 5 -5.85 -3.36 -12.95
C ILE A 5 -5.32 -2.20 -13.80
N PRO A 6 -4.57 -1.26 -13.21
CA PRO A 6 -4.11 -0.06 -13.93
C PRO A 6 -3.15 -0.40 -15.07
N SER A 7 -3.05 0.51 -16.05
CA SER A 7 -2.02 0.45 -17.09
C SER A 7 -0.61 0.45 -16.47
N PRO A 8 0.43 0.01 -17.21
CA PRO A 8 1.80 0.00 -16.69
C PRO A 8 2.27 1.37 -16.19
N GLU A 9 1.90 2.44 -16.88
CA GLU A 9 2.28 3.83 -16.56
C GLU A 9 1.58 4.30 -15.28
N VAL A 10 0.27 4.08 -15.17
CA VAL A 10 -0.50 4.44 -13.97
C VAL A 10 -0.03 3.63 -12.77
N ARG A 11 0.26 2.33 -12.96
CA ARG A 11 0.84 1.47 -11.92
C ARG A 11 2.19 2.00 -11.45
N ALA A 12 3.05 2.45 -12.38
CA ALA A 12 4.35 3.01 -12.04
C ALA A 12 4.21 4.28 -11.19
N ASP A 13 3.30 5.21 -11.54
CA ASP A 13 3.01 6.41 -10.73
C ASP A 13 2.59 6.02 -9.30
N ILE A 14 1.68 5.05 -9.14
CA ILE A 14 1.27 4.59 -7.81
C ILE A 14 2.44 4.00 -7.02
N ILE A 15 3.29 3.19 -7.66
CA ILE A 15 4.50 2.62 -7.04
C ILE A 15 5.45 3.73 -6.58
N ASP A 16 5.62 4.79 -7.37
CA ASP A 16 6.46 5.93 -7.02
C ASP A 16 5.89 6.68 -5.81
N ARG A 17 4.57 6.92 -5.75
CA ARG A 17 3.94 7.56 -4.57
C ARG A 17 4.05 6.71 -3.31
N LEU A 18 3.90 5.39 -3.42
CA LEU A 18 4.11 4.48 -2.29
C LEU A 18 5.57 4.49 -1.83
N SER A 19 6.52 4.57 -2.78
CA SER A 19 7.95 4.66 -2.47
C SER A 19 8.30 5.97 -1.77
N ASP A 20 7.71 7.09 -2.19
CA ASP A 20 7.86 8.38 -1.53
C ASP A 20 7.29 8.36 -0.10
N LEU A 21 6.12 7.75 0.10
CA LEU A 21 5.52 7.61 1.43
C LEU A 21 6.40 6.78 2.36
N ILE A 22 7.00 5.69 1.87
CA ILE A 22 7.93 4.86 2.65
C ILE A 22 9.14 5.68 3.08
N LYS A 23 9.75 6.44 2.16
CA LYS A 23 10.89 7.32 2.47
C LYS A 23 10.52 8.38 3.50
N ALA A 24 9.33 8.97 3.41
CA ALA A 24 8.85 9.95 4.39
C ALA A 24 8.68 9.33 5.79
N ILE A 25 8.19 8.09 5.88
CA ILE A 25 8.09 7.37 7.15
C ILE A 25 9.49 7.04 7.72
N GLU A 26 10.42 6.59 6.87
CA GLU A 26 11.80 6.27 7.28
C GLU A 26 12.62 7.51 7.68
N ALA A 27 12.28 8.68 7.14
CA ALA A 27 12.88 9.97 7.51
C ALA A 27 12.26 10.60 8.76
N HIS A 28 11.17 10.02 9.30
CA HIS A 28 10.46 10.57 10.44
C HIS A 28 11.34 10.57 11.71
N PRO A 29 11.36 11.63 12.55
CA PRO A 29 12.23 11.69 13.74
C PRO A 29 12.05 10.55 14.76
N ALA A 30 10.83 9.99 14.84
CA ALA A 30 10.52 8.83 15.68
C ALA A 30 10.83 7.46 15.02
N TRP A 31 11.36 7.46 13.79
CA TRP A 31 11.90 6.28 13.12
C TRP A 31 13.36 6.07 13.56
N ILE A 32 13.55 5.30 14.64
CA ILE A 32 14.86 5.05 15.24
C ILE A 32 15.19 3.55 15.14
N PRO A 33 15.93 3.11 14.11
CA PRO A 33 16.39 1.74 14.01
C PRO A 33 17.31 1.32 15.18
N PRO A 34 17.33 0.04 15.57
CA PRO A 34 16.58 -1.07 14.97
C PRO A 34 15.12 -1.18 15.46
N ASN A 35 14.71 -0.36 16.44
CA ASN A 35 13.40 -0.43 17.10
C ASN A 35 12.58 0.85 16.83
N PRO A 36 12.09 1.07 15.60
CA PRO A 36 11.28 2.24 15.30
C PRO A 36 9.98 2.25 16.12
N ASN A 37 9.34 3.42 16.24
CA ASN A 37 8.02 3.53 16.85
C ASN A 37 7.06 2.51 16.22
N ARG A 38 6.37 1.72 17.04
CA ARG A 38 5.52 0.60 16.56
C ARG A 38 4.36 1.05 15.67
N GLY A 39 3.81 2.24 15.89
CA GLY A 39 2.77 2.83 15.03
C GLY A 39 3.32 3.20 13.66
N LEU A 40 4.50 3.84 13.60
CA LEU A 40 5.19 4.11 12.33
C LEU A 40 5.54 2.82 11.60
N PHE A 41 6.11 1.84 12.31
CA PHE A 41 6.48 0.56 11.73
C PHE A 41 5.29 -0.18 11.14
N HIS A 42 4.14 -0.15 11.81
CA HIS A 42 2.92 -0.76 11.31
C HIS A 42 2.49 -0.15 9.97
N ILE A 43 2.48 1.19 9.86
CA ILE A 43 2.17 1.86 8.60
C ILE A 43 3.22 1.54 7.54
N TRP A 44 4.50 1.59 7.89
CA TRP A 44 5.60 1.27 6.97
C TRP A 44 5.48 -0.14 6.38
N ASP A 45 5.19 -1.17 7.20
CA ASP A 45 5.01 -2.55 6.73
C ASP A 45 3.79 -2.64 5.81
N PHE A 46 2.70 -1.97 6.17
CA PHE A 46 1.46 -1.98 5.37
C PHE A 46 1.66 -1.32 4.00
N VAL A 47 2.38 -0.20 3.93
CA VAL A 47 2.73 0.49 2.68
C VAL A 47 3.72 -0.33 1.85
N ASN A 48 4.75 -0.93 2.46
CA ASN A 48 5.69 -1.80 1.76
C ASN A 48 5.01 -3.00 1.12
N ARG A 49 4.13 -3.69 1.84
CA ARG A 49 3.37 -4.82 1.29
C ARG A 49 2.44 -4.38 0.16
N SER A 50 1.82 -3.20 0.28
CA SER A 50 0.96 -2.65 -0.78
C SER A 50 1.77 -2.35 -2.06
N ARG A 51 2.98 -1.79 -1.91
CA ARG A 51 3.91 -1.58 -3.05
C ARG A 51 4.29 -2.90 -3.70
N TYR A 52 4.66 -3.89 -2.90
CA TYR A 52 5.03 -5.21 -3.42
C TYR A 52 3.85 -5.91 -4.13
N MET A 53 2.63 -5.82 -3.60
CA MET A 53 1.45 -6.36 -4.28
C MET A 53 1.25 -5.74 -5.68
N LEU A 54 1.54 -4.44 -5.86
CA LEU A 54 1.49 -3.80 -7.18
C LEU A 54 2.60 -4.27 -8.12
N THR A 55 3.81 -4.53 -7.62
CA THR A 55 4.89 -5.02 -8.50
C THR A 55 4.56 -6.40 -9.07
N GLU A 56 3.81 -7.22 -8.33
CA GLU A 56 3.44 -8.58 -8.71
C GLU A 56 2.10 -8.69 -9.46
N VAL A 57 1.30 -7.62 -9.56
CA VAL A 57 -0.09 -7.73 -10.06
C VAL A 57 -0.19 -8.26 -11.49
N TYR A 58 0.81 -7.99 -12.33
CA TYR A 58 0.88 -8.54 -13.70
C TYR A 58 1.33 -10.00 -13.70
N ASN A 59 2.23 -10.40 -12.79
CA ASN A 59 2.59 -11.81 -12.62
C ASN A 59 1.36 -12.63 -12.20
N ILE A 60 0.55 -12.11 -11.27
CA ILE A 60 -0.73 -12.73 -10.88
C ILE A 60 -1.68 -12.83 -12.08
N ARG A 61 -1.80 -11.76 -12.87
CA ARG A 61 -2.66 -11.72 -14.07
C ARG A 61 -2.28 -12.80 -15.08
N ASP A 62 -0.98 -12.92 -15.34
CA ASP A 62 -0.43 -13.76 -16.41
C ASP A 62 -0.09 -15.18 -15.95
N GLY A 63 -0.43 -15.52 -14.69
CA GLY A 63 -0.14 -16.82 -14.10
C GLY A 63 1.35 -17.10 -13.92
N GLN A 64 2.17 -16.05 -13.88
CA GLN A 64 3.61 -16.15 -13.64
C GLN A 64 3.90 -16.31 -12.14
N PRO A 65 5.00 -16.97 -11.78
CA PRO A 65 5.42 -17.07 -10.38
C PRO A 65 5.59 -15.70 -9.73
N VAL A 66 4.99 -15.51 -8.55
CA VAL A 66 5.25 -14.35 -7.68
C VAL A 66 6.41 -14.66 -6.74
N LYS A 67 7.20 -13.65 -6.37
CA LYS A 67 8.44 -13.85 -5.61
C LYS A 67 8.21 -14.27 -4.14
N HIS A 68 7.25 -13.64 -3.48
CA HIS A 68 6.88 -13.78 -2.07
C HIS A 68 5.35 -13.93 -1.93
N PRO A 69 4.78 -15.08 -2.30
CA PRO A 69 3.33 -15.30 -2.26
C PRO A 69 2.72 -15.15 -0.86
N GLU A 70 3.48 -15.45 0.20
CA GLU A 70 3.07 -15.35 1.59
C GLU A 70 2.70 -13.93 2.04
N GLN A 71 3.20 -12.91 1.33
CA GLN A 71 2.93 -11.49 1.61
C GLN A 71 1.67 -10.97 0.90
N ILE A 72 1.09 -11.76 -0.01
CA ILE A 72 -0.11 -11.39 -0.79
C ILE A 72 -1.27 -12.26 -0.30
N PRO A 73 -2.26 -11.69 0.43
CA PRO A 73 -3.34 -12.48 1.04
C PRO A 73 -4.06 -13.41 0.05
N GLN A 74 -4.30 -12.92 -1.17
CA GLN A 74 -5.00 -13.65 -2.22
C GLN A 74 -4.19 -14.83 -2.79
N GLN A 75 -2.86 -14.75 -2.75
CA GLN A 75 -1.98 -15.80 -3.28
C GLN A 75 -1.83 -17.01 -2.36
N LYS A 76 -2.32 -16.94 -1.11
CA LYS A 76 -2.37 -18.13 -0.23
C LYS A 76 -3.18 -19.29 -0.84
N SER A 77 -4.09 -18.98 -1.77
CA SER A 77 -4.91 -19.95 -2.50
C SER A 77 -4.33 -20.34 -3.87
N GLY A 78 -3.19 -19.78 -4.28
CA GLY A 78 -2.57 -20.03 -5.59
C GLY A 78 -3.37 -19.49 -6.79
N ARG A 79 -4.37 -18.62 -6.54
CA ARG A 79 -5.25 -18.08 -7.57
C ARG A 79 -4.51 -17.15 -8.53
N THR A 80 -4.70 -17.34 -9.82
CA THR A 80 -4.12 -16.51 -10.89
C THR A 80 -5.20 -16.03 -11.86
N GLY A 81 -4.81 -15.19 -12.83
CA GLY A 81 -5.68 -14.67 -13.86
C GLY A 81 -6.20 -13.25 -13.58
N PRO A 82 -6.90 -12.63 -14.55
CA PRO A 82 -7.36 -11.25 -14.46
C PRO A 82 -8.20 -10.94 -13.21
N ALA A 83 -9.06 -11.87 -12.77
CA ALA A 83 -9.88 -11.70 -11.58
C ALA A 83 -9.07 -11.70 -10.28
N ALA A 84 -8.03 -12.54 -10.18
CA ALA A 84 -7.14 -12.55 -9.02
C ALA A 84 -6.26 -11.29 -8.97
N ALA A 85 -5.80 -10.82 -10.13
CA ALA A 85 -5.05 -9.57 -10.25
C ALA A 85 -5.89 -8.36 -9.85
N ALA A 86 -7.15 -8.31 -10.31
CA ALA A 86 -8.14 -7.31 -9.93
C ALA A 86 -8.37 -7.22 -8.42
N GLU A 87 -8.56 -8.37 -7.77
CA GLU A 87 -8.76 -8.44 -6.32
C GLU A 87 -7.51 -7.97 -5.56
N SER A 88 -6.31 -8.39 -6.00
CA SER A 88 -5.04 -7.91 -5.43
C SER A 88 -4.89 -6.39 -5.55
N PHE A 89 -5.28 -5.80 -6.69
CA PHE A 89 -5.27 -4.35 -6.85
C PHE A 89 -6.31 -3.65 -5.97
N ASN A 90 -7.50 -4.23 -5.80
CA ASN A 90 -8.51 -3.70 -4.90
C ASN A 90 -8.07 -3.73 -3.42
N ASP A 91 -7.32 -4.77 -3.02
CA ASP A 91 -6.69 -4.82 -1.71
C ASP A 91 -5.72 -3.66 -1.52
N VAL A 92 -4.90 -3.33 -2.52
CA VAL A 92 -4.00 -2.16 -2.47
C VAL A 92 -4.78 -0.86 -2.28
N ARG A 93 -5.90 -0.67 -2.99
CA ARG A 93 -6.78 0.50 -2.84
C ARG A 93 -7.33 0.61 -1.42
N THR A 94 -7.90 -0.48 -0.90
CA THR A 94 -8.47 -0.53 0.44
C THR A 94 -7.41 -0.24 1.50
N ARG A 95 -6.21 -0.82 1.34
CA ARG A 95 -5.07 -0.60 2.25
C ARG A 95 -4.62 0.85 2.27
N ALA A 96 -4.52 1.50 1.11
CA ALA A 96 -4.14 2.91 1.05
C ALA A 96 -5.15 3.81 1.78
N VAL A 97 -6.46 3.52 1.68
CA VAL A 97 -7.49 4.22 2.46
C VAL A 97 -7.32 3.97 3.96
N THR A 98 -7.07 2.74 4.38
CA THR A 98 -6.81 2.43 5.80
C THR A 98 -5.55 3.15 6.30
N VAL A 99 -4.46 3.21 5.52
CA VAL A 99 -3.24 3.96 5.86
C VAL A 99 -3.57 5.42 6.12
N ASP A 100 -4.27 6.06 5.19
CA ASP A 100 -4.63 7.47 5.31
C ASP A 100 -5.52 7.74 6.53
N GLN A 101 -6.47 6.86 6.82
CA GLN A 101 -7.31 6.93 8.01
C GLN A 101 -6.50 6.76 9.30
N MET A 102 -5.55 5.82 9.34
CA MET A 102 -4.68 5.62 10.51
C MET A 102 -3.77 6.82 10.76
N ILE A 103 -3.23 7.41 9.70
CA ILE A 103 -2.42 8.64 9.77
C ILE A 103 -3.26 9.82 10.24
N SER A 104 -4.49 9.95 9.72
CA SER A 104 -5.37 11.09 10.01
C SER A 104 -6.14 10.95 11.34
N SER A 105 -6.20 9.75 11.93
CA SER A 105 -7.00 9.46 13.13
C SER A 105 -6.22 8.64 14.17
N PRO A 106 -5.61 9.31 15.16
CA PRO A 106 -4.87 8.65 16.24
C PRO A 106 -5.70 7.63 17.04
N ARG A 107 -7.03 7.79 17.08
CA ARG A 107 -7.94 6.86 17.77
C ARG A 107 -7.93 5.46 17.16
N LEU A 108 -7.80 5.35 15.84
CA LEU A 108 -7.80 4.06 15.15
C LEU A 108 -6.57 3.22 15.57
N LEU A 109 -5.40 3.86 15.68
CA LEU A 109 -4.18 3.22 16.16
C LEU A 109 -4.33 2.72 17.60
N THR A 110 -4.93 3.53 18.48
CA THR A 110 -5.20 3.12 19.86
C THR A 110 -6.13 1.92 19.94
N MET A 111 -7.19 1.88 19.11
CA MET A 111 -8.09 0.72 19.04
C MET A 111 -7.36 -0.56 18.58
N MET A 112 -6.29 -0.42 17.80
CA MET A 112 -5.43 -1.52 17.37
C MET A 112 -4.32 -1.86 18.39
N GLY A 113 -4.30 -1.21 19.56
CA GLY A 113 -3.26 -1.40 20.58
C GLY A 113 -1.88 -0.85 20.16
N LEU A 114 -1.83 0.06 19.19
CA LEU A 114 -0.62 0.70 18.71
C LEU A 114 -0.39 2.04 19.41
N PRO A 115 0.89 2.40 19.69
CA PRO A 115 1.20 3.71 20.23
C PRO A 115 0.85 4.80 19.22
N GLN A 116 0.33 5.91 19.72
CA GLN A 116 0.12 7.09 18.89
C GLN A 116 1.46 7.71 18.52
N VAL A 117 1.49 8.32 17.35
CA VAL A 117 2.62 9.10 16.84
C VAL A 117 2.05 10.25 16.04
N ASP A 118 2.61 11.43 16.19
CA ASP A 118 2.39 12.49 15.22
C ASP A 118 3.17 12.12 13.95
N TYR A 119 2.47 11.91 12.85
CA TYR A 119 3.09 11.53 11.58
C TYR A 119 3.75 12.72 10.86
N GLY A 120 3.42 13.95 11.25
CA GLY A 120 3.91 15.15 10.61
C GLY A 120 3.33 15.40 9.21
N ALA A 121 3.49 16.64 8.74
CA ALA A 121 2.88 17.11 7.49
C ALA A 121 3.36 16.35 6.25
N ASP A 122 4.63 15.91 6.21
CA ASP A 122 5.18 15.24 5.03
C ASP A 122 4.56 13.85 4.82
N VAL A 123 4.51 13.00 5.86
CA VAL A 123 3.86 11.69 5.78
C VAL A 123 2.38 11.81 5.42
N ILE A 124 1.68 12.80 6.00
CA ILE A 124 0.29 13.10 5.66
C ILE A 124 0.16 13.45 4.17
N ALA A 125 0.97 14.38 3.66
CA ALA A 125 0.93 14.80 2.26
C ALA A 125 1.23 13.64 1.30
N LYS A 126 2.23 12.80 1.61
CA LYS A 126 2.56 11.63 0.78
C LYS A 126 1.47 10.57 0.82
N SER A 127 0.80 10.37 1.95
CA SER A 127 -0.38 9.49 2.05
C SER A 127 -1.52 9.95 1.13
N LYS A 128 -1.84 11.25 1.13
CA LYS A 128 -2.84 11.82 0.21
C LYS A 128 -2.44 11.66 -1.25
N ALA A 129 -1.16 11.86 -1.58
CA ALA A 129 -0.66 11.68 -2.95
C ALA A 129 -0.85 10.25 -3.47
N VAL A 130 -0.73 9.23 -2.61
CA VAL A 130 -1.05 7.84 -2.96
C VAL A 130 -2.54 7.68 -3.28
N LEU A 131 -3.42 8.22 -2.43
CA LEU A 131 -4.88 8.16 -2.67
C LEU A 131 -5.27 8.85 -3.98
N ASP A 132 -4.68 10.01 -4.27
CA ASP A 132 -5.00 10.74 -5.49
C ASP A 132 -4.49 10.02 -6.74
N ALA A 133 -3.34 9.33 -6.68
CA ALA A 133 -2.89 8.45 -7.75
C ALA A 133 -3.86 7.28 -7.99
N LEU A 134 -4.38 6.67 -6.92
CA LEU A 134 -5.36 5.58 -7.02
C LEU A 134 -6.70 6.06 -7.59
N LYS A 135 -7.20 7.24 -7.19
CA LYS A 135 -8.43 7.81 -7.78
C LYS A 135 -8.28 8.11 -9.27
N ARG A 136 -7.11 8.61 -9.70
CA ARG A 136 -6.82 8.80 -11.13
C ARG A 136 -6.85 7.48 -11.90
N ALA A 137 -6.34 6.41 -11.29
CA ALA A 137 -6.38 5.08 -11.89
C ALA A 137 -7.81 4.55 -12.10
N GLU A 138 -8.74 4.88 -11.20
CA GLU A 138 -10.16 4.51 -11.34
C GLU A 138 -10.86 5.30 -12.45
N SER A 139 -10.45 6.54 -12.68
CA SER A 139 -11.04 7.41 -13.71
C SER A 139 -10.53 7.09 -15.12
N ALA A 140 -9.47 6.29 -15.22
CA ALA A 140 -8.81 5.92 -16.48
C ALA A 140 -9.06 4.44 -16.89
N ALA A 141 -9.87 3.71 -16.12
CA ALA A 141 -10.25 2.31 -16.35
C ALA A 141 -11.67 2.20 -16.93
#